data_AF-A0A4W5JND5-F1
#
_entry.id   AF-A0A4W5JND5-F1
#
_cell.length_a   1.000
_cell.length_b   1.000
_cell.length_c   1.000
_cell.angle_alpha   90.00
_cell.angle_beta   90.00
_cell.angle_gamma   90.00
#
_symmetry.space_group_name_H-M   'P 1'
#
loop_
_entity.id
_entity.type
_entity.pdbx_description
1 polymer ?
#
loop_
_entity_poly.entity_id
_entity_poly.type
_entity_poly.pdbx_seq_one_letter_code
_entity_poly.pdbx_strand_id
1 'polypeptide(L)'
;MASVSCDCASGEVNKAMSLISLQCPLLLVSAGHWWGRLSPVLVSLWHRLADGQPLPQQLQVLADCHLWVCSSKNGMSCPVPFAPPLLLAACLHCVWEGQGSGKGIRTSPEMLGQLTEQHSQLLVFLLFLCVTDLLTTFLTPQGVKGLQRAQERCKDILTVLVDSADWLLLFKSPSSEKGLYQPVAMVTSDEYTRLMPLAFYSLVPHLNSAVLEKTVKAPGFLHTAVLCYSSLIKLFMDGQTPCPVTEHLTDQMDPSYILTRAQQVLLKTIYLTPPTSLSQHQLNQVTHLCTNHPE
;
A
#
# COMPACT_ATOMS: atom_id res chain seq x y z
N MET A 1 -19.32 -6.15 -24.56
CA MET A 1 -20.22 -5.76 -25.67
C MET A 1 -19.44 -5.64 -26.98
N ALA A 2 -18.40 -4.80 -27.08
CA ALA A 2 -17.57 -4.72 -28.28
C ALA A 2 -16.89 -6.05 -28.68
N SER A 3 -16.51 -6.88 -27.70
CA SER A 3 -15.88 -8.19 -27.92
C SER A 3 -16.75 -9.21 -28.66
N VAL A 4 -18.08 -9.06 -28.63
CA VAL A 4 -19.03 -10.01 -29.26
C VAL A 4 -19.01 -9.87 -30.78
N SER A 5 -18.56 -8.72 -31.29
CA SER A 5 -18.38 -8.48 -32.72
C SER A 5 -17.06 -9.06 -33.26
N CYS A 6 -16.24 -9.68 -32.41
CA CYS A 6 -14.95 -10.26 -32.78
C CYS A 6 -15.05 -11.79 -32.91
N ASP A 7 -14.20 -12.37 -33.75
CA ASP A 7 -14.16 -13.83 -34.00
C ASP A 7 -13.92 -14.64 -32.73
N CYS A 8 -13.15 -14.11 -31.77
CA CYS A 8 -12.89 -14.72 -30.48
C CYS A 8 -13.10 -13.73 -29.33
N ALA A 9 -14.34 -13.60 -28.87
CA ALA A 9 -14.71 -12.67 -27.81
C ALA A 9 -13.88 -12.84 -26.53
N SER A 10 -13.59 -14.09 -26.13
CA SER A 10 -12.82 -14.38 -24.91
C SER A 10 -11.34 -14.00 -25.06
N GLY A 11 -10.76 -14.25 -26.24
CA GLY A 11 -9.39 -13.86 -26.57
C GLY A 11 -9.20 -12.35 -26.52
N GLU A 12 -10.13 -11.58 -27.08
CA GLU A 12 -10.06 -10.11 -27.07
C GLU A 12 -10.24 -9.52 -25.67
N VAL A 13 -11.13 -10.09 -24.84
CA VAL A 13 -11.24 -9.68 -23.43
C VAL A 13 -9.94 -9.97 -22.66
N ASN A 14 -9.33 -11.14 -22.87
CA ASN A 14 -8.06 -11.47 -22.24
C ASN A 14 -6.95 -10.51 -22.66
N LYS A 15 -6.82 -10.21 -23.96
CA LYS A 15 -5.84 -9.23 -24.47
C LYS A 15 -6.06 -7.85 -23.85
N ALA A 16 -7.30 -7.37 -23.83
CA ALA A 16 -7.64 -6.07 -23.25
C ALA A 16 -7.27 -6.00 -21.76
N MET A 17 -7.62 -7.04 -20.99
CA MET A 17 -7.27 -7.12 -19.56
C MET A 17 -5.75 -7.18 -19.32
N SER A 18 -5.01 -7.90 -20.16
CA SER A 18 -3.54 -7.93 -20.10
C SER A 18 -2.91 -6.58 -20.45
N LEU A 19 -3.50 -5.79 -21.35
CA LEU A 19 -3.05 -4.43 -21.62
C LEU A 19 -3.38 -3.48 -20.45
N ILE A 20 -4.57 -3.62 -19.86
CA ILE A 20 -5.00 -2.84 -18.69
C ILE A 20 -4.06 -3.09 -17.51
N SER A 21 -3.65 -4.34 -17.25
CA SER A 21 -2.74 -4.63 -16.13
C SER A 21 -1.38 -3.94 -16.26
N LEU A 22 -0.93 -3.70 -17.50
CA LEU A 22 0.34 -3.03 -17.80
C LEU A 22 0.23 -1.50 -17.83
N GLN A 23 -0.87 -0.97 -18.39
CA GLN A 23 -1.01 0.47 -18.67
C GLN A 23 -1.86 1.21 -17.63
N CYS A 24 -2.80 0.52 -16.99
CA CYS A 24 -3.72 1.11 -16.00
C CYS A 24 -4.02 0.11 -14.87
N PRO A 25 -3.01 -0.25 -14.05
CA PRO A 25 -3.18 -1.20 -12.95
C PRO A 25 -4.24 -0.76 -11.93
N LEU A 26 -4.56 0.54 -11.86
CA LEU A 26 -5.60 1.08 -11.00
C LEU A 26 -6.99 0.49 -11.30
N LEU A 27 -7.30 0.26 -12.57
CA LEU A 27 -8.56 -0.38 -12.96
C LEU A 27 -8.62 -1.83 -12.46
N LEU A 28 -7.50 -2.55 -12.51
CA LEU A 28 -7.42 -3.93 -12.03
C LEU A 28 -7.51 -4.01 -10.51
N VAL A 29 -6.84 -3.10 -9.79
CA VAL A 29 -6.95 -2.96 -8.33
C VAL A 29 -8.39 -2.67 -7.92
N SER A 30 -9.04 -1.74 -8.63
CA SER A 30 -10.44 -1.38 -8.38
C SER A 30 -11.38 -2.56 -8.65
N ALA A 31 -11.15 -3.30 -9.74
CA ALA A 31 -11.93 -4.49 -10.06
C ALA A 31 -11.77 -5.60 -9.02
N GLY A 32 -10.54 -5.83 -8.54
CA GLY A 32 -10.26 -6.77 -7.45
C GLY A 32 -10.93 -6.35 -6.14
N HIS A 33 -10.87 -5.07 -5.79
CA HIS A 33 -11.51 -4.54 -4.59
C HIS A 33 -13.04 -4.69 -4.65
N TRP A 34 -13.68 -4.34 -5.76
CA TRP A 34 -15.14 -4.35 -5.90
C TRP A 34 -15.73 -5.63 -6.51
N TRP A 35 -14.93 -6.68 -6.67
CA TRP A 35 -15.31 -7.88 -7.41
C TRP A 35 -16.60 -8.53 -6.91
N GLY A 36 -16.84 -8.55 -5.59
CA GLY A 36 -18.07 -9.12 -5.03
C GLY A 36 -19.35 -8.47 -5.57
N ARG A 37 -19.30 -7.18 -5.96
CA ARG A 37 -20.41 -6.45 -6.58
C ARG A 37 -20.38 -6.52 -8.10
N LEU A 38 -19.18 -6.57 -8.70
CA LEU A 38 -18.99 -6.59 -10.16
C LEU A 38 -19.28 -7.97 -10.76
N SER A 39 -18.91 -9.04 -10.06
CA SER A 39 -18.97 -10.41 -10.55
C SER A 39 -20.37 -10.82 -11.04
N PRO A 40 -21.48 -10.63 -10.27
CA PRO A 40 -22.81 -11.00 -10.75
C PRO A 40 -23.22 -10.29 -12.04
N VAL A 41 -22.83 -9.03 -12.20
CA VAL A 41 -23.13 -8.23 -13.38
C VAL A 41 -22.30 -8.68 -14.58
N LEU A 42 -20.99 -8.86 -14.40
CA LEU A 42 -20.08 -9.25 -15.48
C LEU A 42 -20.34 -10.68 -15.94
N VAL A 43 -20.54 -11.61 -15.01
CA VAL A 43 -20.82 -13.01 -15.29
C VAL A 43 -22.15 -13.16 -16.02
N SER A 44 -23.23 -12.52 -15.55
CA SER A 44 -24.53 -12.58 -16.23
C SER A 44 -24.49 -11.96 -17.63
N LEU A 45 -23.82 -10.82 -17.79
CA LEU A 45 -23.64 -10.16 -19.08
C LEU A 45 -22.81 -11.02 -20.04
N TRP A 46 -21.76 -11.68 -19.56
CA TRP A 46 -20.96 -12.61 -20.36
C TRP A 46 -21.79 -13.80 -20.85
N HIS A 47 -22.49 -14.49 -19.95
CA HIS A 47 -23.30 -15.65 -20.31
C HIS A 47 -24.38 -15.31 -21.34
N ARG A 48 -25.01 -14.13 -21.21
CA ARG A 48 -26.04 -13.66 -22.15
C ARG A 48 -25.49 -13.30 -23.52
N LEU A 49 -24.27 -12.79 -23.59
CA LEU A 49 -23.69 -12.24 -24.84
C LEU A 49 -22.77 -13.22 -25.57
N ALA A 50 -22.23 -14.22 -24.87
CA ALA A 50 -21.28 -15.17 -25.40
C ALA A 50 -21.87 -16.59 -25.46
N ASP A 51 -23.20 -16.72 -25.53
CA ASP A 51 -23.92 -18.00 -25.67
C ASP A 51 -23.45 -19.11 -24.70
N GLY A 52 -23.23 -18.74 -23.44
CA GLY A 52 -22.81 -19.69 -22.40
C GLY A 52 -21.35 -20.14 -22.46
N GLN A 53 -20.49 -19.48 -23.23
CA GLN A 53 -19.03 -19.70 -23.20
C GLN A 53 -18.45 -19.52 -21.78
N PRO A 54 -17.40 -20.28 -21.41
CA PRO A 54 -16.74 -20.11 -20.12
C PRO A 54 -16.18 -18.69 -19.97
N LEU A 55 -16.02 -18.26 -18.71
CA LEU A 55 -15.50 -16.95 -18.39
C LEU A 55 -14.06 -16.78 -18.94
N PRO A 56 -13.71 -15.62 -19.52
CA PRO A 56 -12.35 -15.36 -19.97
C PRO A 56 -11.33 -15.55 -18.84
N GLN A 57 -10.18 -16.13 -19.17
CA GLN A 57 -9.11 -16.46 -18.22
C GLN A 57 -8.75 -15.31 -17.26
N GLN A 58 -8.64 -14.06 -17.75
CA GLN A 58 -8.29 -12.92 -16.90
C GLN A 58 -9.39 -12.57 -15.88
N LEU A 59 -10.66 -12.81 -16.21
CA LEU A 59 -11.77 -12.67 -15.28
C LEU A 59 -11.87 -13.87 -14.32
N GLN A 60 -11.47 -15.07 -14.78
CA GLN A 60 -11.34 -16.22 -13.90
C GLN A 60 -10.27 -16.00 -12.83
N VAL A 61 -9.12 -15.42 -13.18
CA VAL A 61 -8.08 -15.06 -12.20
C VAL A 61 -8.61 -14.14 -11.10
N LEU A 62 -9.44 -13.15 -11.45
CA LEU A 62 -10.10 -12.28 -10.46
C LEU A 62 -11.05 -13.07 -9.55
N ALA A 63 -11.83 -13.98 -10.12
CA ALA A 63 -12.72 -14.86 -9.37
C ALA A 63 -11.93 -15.76 -8.39
N ASP A 64 -10.84 -16.36 -8.86
CA ASP A 64 -9.99 -17.24 -8.05
C ASP A 64 -9.33 -16.47 -6.90
N CYS A 65 -8.86 -15.25 -7.15
CA CYS A 65 -8.34 -14.35 -6.11
C CYS A 65 -9.39 -14.08 -5.02
N HIS A 66 -10.62 -13.77 -5.42
CA HIS A 66 -11.70 -13.50 -4.45
C HIS A 66 -12.14 -14.74 -3.69
N LEU A 67 -12.19 -15.90 -4.35
CA LEU A 67 -12.48 -17.18 -3.71
C LEU A 67 -11.43 -17.52 -2.65
N TRP A 68 -10.14 -17.31 -2.96
CA TRP A 68 -9.04 -17.50 -2.02
C TRP A 68 -9.17 -16.63 -0.77
N VAL A 69 -9.48 -15.34 -0.91
CA VAL A 69 -9.64 -14.46 0.26
C VAL A 69 -10.90 -14.83 1.06
N CYS A 70 -11.99 -15.17 0.38
CA CYS A 70 -13.23 -15.61 1.04
C CYS A 70 -13.03 -16.93 1.80
N SER A 71 -12.26 -17.87 1.26
CA SER A 71 -11.95 -19.13 1.93
C SER A 71 -11.10 -18.92 3.18
N SER A 72 -10.13 -18.00 3.13
CA SER A 72 -9.34 -17.62 4.31
C SER A 72 -10.20 -17.03 5.42
N LYS A 73 -11.24 -16.24 5.09
CA LYS A 73 -12.20 -15.73 6.09
C LYS A 73 -12.93 -16.85 6.83
N ASN A 74 -13.20 -17.95 6.13
CA ASN A 74 -13.94 -19.09 6.66
C ASN A 74 -13.03 -20.14 7.33
N GLY A 75 -11.73 -19.86 7.47
CA GLY A 75 -10.75 -20.79 8.04
C GLY A 75 -10.38 -21.95 7.12
N MET A 76 -10.74 -21.88 5.83
CA MET A 76 -10.38 -22.87 4.82
C MET A 76 -9.03 -22.49 4.18
N SER A 77 -8.11 -23.45 4.10
CA SER A 77 -6.82 -23.27 3.44
C SER A 77 -6.96 -23.57 1.94
N CYS A 78 -7.02 -22.53 1.12
CA CYS A 78 -6.88 -22.64 -0.33
C CYS A 78 -5.49 -22.15 -0.75
N PRO A 79 -4.87 -22.75 -1.78
CA PRO A 79 -3.59 -22.26 -2.31
C PRO A 79 -3.76 -20.84 -2.87
N VAL A 80 -2.70 -20.04 -2.75
CA VAL A 80 -2.66 -18.69 -3.34
C VAL A 80 -2.74 -18.81 -4.86
N PRO A 81 -3.69 -18.13 -5.54
CA PRO A 81 -3.83 -18.24 -6.98
C PRO A 81 -2.68 -17.54 -7.71
N PHE A 82 -2.38 -18.02 -8.92
CA PHE A 82 -1.35 -17.41 -9.77
C PHE A 82 -1.87 -16.09 -10.37
N ALA A 83 -1.57 -14.98 -9.69
CA ALA A 83 -2.04 -13.66 -10.05
C ALA A 83 -0.98 -12.58 -9.72
N PRO A 84 -1.06 -11.39 -10.33
CA PRO A 84 -0.18 -10.27 -9.98
C PRO A 84 -0.27 -9.94 -8.47
N PRO A 85 0.86 -9.75 -7.76
CA PRO A 85 0.86 -9.51 -6.31
C PRO A 85 0.01 -8.31 -5.87
N LEU A 86 -0.01 -7.24 -6.67
CA LEU A 86 -0.85 -6.06 -6.41
C LEU A 86 -2.36 -6.40 -6.46
N LEU A 87 -2.77 -7.29 -7.37
CA LEU A 87 -4.17 -7.70 -7.46
C LEU A 87 -4.58 -8.56 -6.25
N LEU A 88 -3.73 -9.52 -5.88
CA LEU A 88 -3.94 -10.34 -4.67
C LEU A 88 -4.05 -9.45 -3.42
N ALA A 89 -3.19 -8.43 -3.30
CA ALA A 89 -3.22 -7.47 -2.22
C ALA A 89 -4.55 -6.69 -2.20
N ALA A 90 -5.04 -6.23 -3.36
CA ALA A 90 -6.31 -5.51 -3.47
C ALA A 90 -7.52 -6.36 -3.03
N CYS A 91 -7.54 -7.63 -3.45
CA CYS A 91 -8.59 -8.57 -3.03
C CYS A 91 -8.54 -8.83 -1.51
N LEU A 92 -7.35 -9.05 -0.95
CA LEU A 92 -7.15 -9.28 0.48
C LEU A 92 -7.57 -8.04 1.30
N HIS A 93 -7.18 -6.86 0.82
CA HIS A 93 -7.49 -5.58 1.42
C HIS A 93 -9.01 -5.33 1.55
N CYS A 94 -9.78 -5.64 0.51
CA CYS A 94 -11.25 -5.49 0.54
C CYS A 94 -11.89 -6.26 1.70
N VAL A 95 -11.38 -7.46 2.01
CA VAL A 95 -11.97 -8.30 3.06
C VAL A 95 -11.51 -7.85 4.45
N TRP A 96 -10.32 -7.25 4.56
CA TRP A 96 -9.86 -6.57 5.77
C TRP A 96 -10.68 -5.34 6.14
N GLU A 97 -11.13 -4.57 5.16
CA GLU A 97 -12.03 -3.44 5.39
C GLU A 97 -13.42 -3.87 5.89
N GLY A 98 -13.77 -5.15 5.78
CA GLY A 98 -14.99 -5.70 6.35
C GLY A 98 -16.27 -5.33 5.60
N GLN A 99 -16.17 -5.01 4.30
CA GLN A 99 -17.36 -4.76 3.47
C GLN A 99 -18.36 -5.92 3.60
N GLY A 100 -19.55 -5.60 4.16
CA GLY A 100 -20.74 -6.43 4.08
C GLY A 100 -21.10 -7.33 5.28
N SER A 101 -20.23 -7.56 6.29
CA SER A 101 -20.61 -8.47 7.40
C SER A 101 -20.16 -8.09 8.82
N GLY A 102 -19.60 -6.90 9.05
CA GLY A 102 -19.24 -6.42 10.39
C GLY A 102 -18.13 -7.18 11.13
N LYS A 103 -17.61 -8.27 10.54
CA LYS A 103 -16.45 -9.04 11.00
C LYS A 103 -15.49 -9.17 9.83
N GLY A 104 -14.58 -8.20 9.68
CA GLY A 104 -13.41 -8.35 8.82
C GLY A 104 -12.54 -9.50 9.28
N ILE A 105 -11.66 -10.01 8.41
CA ILE A 105 -10.68 -11.02 8.80
C ILE A 105 -9.77 -10.40 9.87
N ARG A 106 -9.71 -10.99 11.07
CA ARG A 106 -8.61 -10.74 12.00
C ARG A 106 -7.43 -11.55 11.50
N THR A 107 -6.53 -10.92 10.75
CA THR A 107 -5.28 -11.57 10.38
C THR A 107 -4.42 -11.73 11.60
N SER A 108 -4.04 -12.97 11.89
CA SER A 108 -2.99 -13.24 12.86
C SER A 108 -1.63 -12.88 12.24
N PRO A 109 -0.66 -12.46 13.05
CA PRO A 109 0.74 -12.33 12.62
C PRO A 109 1.29 -13.62 12.00
N GLU A 110 0.78 -14.78 12.41
CA GLU A 110 1.16 -16.10 11.86
C GLU A 110 0.75 -16.25 10.38
N MET A 111 -0.47 -15.85 10.03
CA MET A 111 -0.94 -15.85 8.63
C MET A 111 -0.11 -14.90 7.77
N LEU A 112 0.20 -13.71 8.30
CA LEU A 112 1.05 -12.74 7.62
C LEU A 112 2.49 -13.25 7.47
N GLY A 113 3.03 -13.95 8.47
CA GLY A 113 4.33 -14.59 8.41
C GLY A 113 4.43 -15.61 7.28
N GLN A 114 3.45 -16.51 7.16
CA GLN A 114 3.39 -17.49 6.06
C GLN A 114 3.33 -16.82 4.68
N LEU A 115 2.55 -15.75 4.55
CA LEU A 115 2.49 -14.97 3.31
C LEU A 115 3.82 -14.24 3.02
N THR A 116 4.58 -13.87 4.04
CA THR A 116 5.89 -13.20 3.87
C THR A 116 6.90 -14.15 3.24
N GLU A 117 6.97 -15.40 3.72
CA GLU A 117 7.94 -16.40 3.24
C GLU A 117 7.72 -16.76 1.77
N GLN A 118 6.46 -16.82 1.33
CA GLN A 118 6.10 -17.26 -0.03
C GLN A 118 5.84 -16.09 -0.99
N HIS A 119 5.40 -14.94 -0.49
CA HIS A 119 4.87 -13.83 -1.29
C HIS A 119 5.20 -12.45 -0.70
N SER A 120 6.45 -12.18 -0.32
CA SER A 120 6.87 -10.89 0.28
C SER A 120 6.37 -9.63 -0.46
N GLN A 121 6.34 -9.65 -1.80
CA GLN A 121 5.81 -8.54 -2.62
C GLN A 121 4.34 -8.24 -2.37
N LEU A 122 3.52 -9.27 -2.13
CA LEU A 122 2.10 -9.14 -1.79
C LEU A 122 1.92 -8.24 -0.57
N LEU A 123 2.72 -8.48 0.47
CA LEU A 123 2.62 -7.75 1.74
C LEU A 123 3.09 -6.31 1.62
N VAL A 124 4.08 -6.03 0.77
CA VAL A 124 4.48 -4.65 0.46
C VAL A 124 3.35 -3.91 -0.26
N PHE A 125 2.68 -4.53 -1.24
CA PHE A 125 1.50 -3.93 -1.86
C PHE A 125 0.32 -3.79 -0.89
N LEU A 126 0.14 -4.73 0.03
CA LEU A 126 -0.89 -4.67 1.05
C LEU A 126 -0.63 -3.52 2.04
N LEU A 127 0.63 -3.34 2.46
CA LEU A 127 1.06 -2.20 3.26
C LEU A 127 0.76 -0.88 2.52
N PHE A 128 1.07 -0.80 1.22
CA PHE A 128 0.76 0.36 0.41
C PHE A 128 -0.74 0.71 0.41
N LEU A 129 -1.62 -0.28 0.26
CA LEU A 129 -3.07 -0.06 0.32
C LEU A 129 -3.51 0.41 1.71
N CYS A 130 -2.99 -0.18 2.79
CA CYS A 130 -3.30 0.26 4.16
C CYS A 130 -2.74 1.66 4.50
N VAL A 131 -1.59 2.03 3.94
CA VAL A 131 -1.05 3.41 4.02
C VAL A 131 -1.97 4.38 3.29
N THR A 132 -2.54 3.97 2.16
CA THR A 132 -3.52 4.76 1.42
C THR A 132 -4.80 4.95 2.25
N ASP A 133 -5.28 3.92 2.96
CA ASP A 133 -6.39 4.06 3.92
C ASP A 133 -6.05 5.01 5.07
N LEU A 134 -4.82 4.93 5.60
CA LEU A 134 -4.34 5.82 6.66
C LEU A 134 -4.38 7.28 6.19
N LEU A 135 -3.91 7.57 4.98
CA LEU A 135 -3.97 8.90 4.39
C LEU A 135 -5.42 9.32 4.09
N THR A 136 -6.24 8.41 3.58
CA THR A 136 -7.67 8.70 3.32
C THR A 136 -8.40 9.06 4.61
N THR A 137 -8.16 8.33 5.69
CA THR A 137 -8.74 8.60 7.02
C THR A 137 -8.17 9.86 7.66
N PHE A 138 -6.94 10.27 7.32
CA PHE A 138 -6.38 11.57 7.72
C PHE A 138 -7.05 12.74 6.99
N LEU A 139 -7.35 12.57 5.70
CA LEU A 139 -7.96 13.60 4.83
C LEU A 139 -9.48 13.72 5.00
N THR A 140 -10.15 12.67 5.48
CA THR A 140 -11.61 12.63 5.61
C THR A 140 -12.03 12.75 7.08
N PRO A 141 -13.22 13.32 7.39
CA PRO A 141 -13.73 13.44 8.77
C PRO A 141 -14.15 12.10 9.41
N GLN A 142 -13.61 10.97 8.94
CA GLN A 142 -13.81 9.64 9.51
C GLN A 142 -13.15 9.63 10.89
N GLY A 143 -13.95 9.76 11.96
CA GLY A 143 -13.44 10.00 13.32
C GLY A 143 -12.32 9.05 13.79
N VAL A 144 -11.58 9.48 14.81
CA VAL A 144 -10.34 8.89 15.39
C VAL A 144 -10.24 7.35 15.38
N LYS A 145 -11.36 6.64 15.55
CA LYS A 145 -11.42 5.16 15.51
C LYS A 145 -11.05 4.58 14.14
N GLY A 146 -11.32 5.26 13.03
CA GLY A 146 -10.94 4.83 11.68
C GLY A 146 -9.43 4.89 11.48
N LEU A 147 -8.84 6.03 11.85
CA LEU A 147 -7.41 6.29 11.78
C LEU A 147 -6.61 5.28 12.62
N GLN A 148 -7.01 5.04 13.87
CA GLN A 148 -6.34 4.06 14.74
C GLN A 148 -6.36 2.65 14.14
N ARG A 149 -7.48 2.22 13.55
CA ARG A 149 -7.57 0.90 12.90
C ARG A 149 -6.66 0.81 11.67
N ALA A 150 -6.60 1.85 10.83
CA ALA A 150 -5.70 1.87 9.69
C ALA A 150 -4.22 1.80 10.13
N GLN A 151 -3.89 2.52 11.21
CA GLN A 151 -2.56 2.48 11.81
C GLN A 151 -2.20 1.10 12.38
N GLU A 152 -3.12 0.46 13.11
CA GLU A 152 -2.95 -0.90 13.64
C GLU A 152 -2.67 -1.91 12.53
N ARG A 153 -3.45 -1.88 11.42
CA ARG A 153 -3.21 -2.75 10.26
C ARG A 153 -1.82 -2.55 9.66
N CYS A 154 -1.40 -1.30 9.45
CA CYS A 154 -0.07 -1.00 8.94
C CYS A 154 1.02 -1.56 9.87
N LYS A 155 0.84 -1.43 11.18
CA LYS A 155 1.79 -1.96 12.17
C LYS A 155 1.88 -3.49 12.13
N ASP A 156 0.75 -4.19 12.05
CA ASP A 156 0.71 -5.64 11.97
C ASP A 156 1.49 -6.15 10.76
N ILE A 157 1.32 -5.52 9.59
CA ILE A 157 2.09 -5.86 8.37
C ILE A 157 3.58 -5.55 8.55
N LEU A 158 3.91 -4.37 9.12
CA LEU A 158 5.29 -3.98 9.36
C LEU A 158 6.01 -4.92 10.32
N THR A 159 5.32 -5.57 11.25
CA THR A 159 5.95 -6.53 12.17
C THR A 159 6.58 -7.72 11.44
N VAL A 160 6.00 -8.15 10.31
CA VAL A 160 6.52 -9.26 9.50
C VAL A 160 7.42 -8.78 8.35
N LEU A 161 7.26 -7.53 7.90
CA LEU A 161 8.08 -6.94 6.83
C LEU A 161 9.39 -6.32 7.32
N VAL A 162 9.58 -6.13 8.62
CA VAL A 162 10.70 -5.35 9.20
C VAL A 162 12.08 -5.87 8.79
N ASP A 163 12.21 -7.18 8.52
CA ASP A 163 13.47 -7.80 8.14
C ASP A 163 13.81 -7.58 6.64
N SER A 164 12.88 -7.05 5.83
CA SER A 164 13.11 -6.62 4.45
C SER A 164 13.25 -5.10 4.34
N ALA A 165 14.07 -4.63 3.39
CA ALA A 165 14.15 -3.21 3.04
C ALA A 165 13.11 -2.79 1.99
N ASP A 166 12.39 -3.73 1.38
CA ASP A 166 11.52 -3.46 0.23
C ASP A 166 10.35 -2.54 0.57
N TRP A 167 9.81 -2.64 1.79
CA TRP A 167 8.70 -1.78 2.24
C TRP A 167 9.09 -0.30 2.29
N LEU A 168 10.39 0.02 2.45
CA LEU A 168 10.88 1.39 2.41
C LEU A 168 10.77 2.01 1.01
N LEU A 169 10.70 1.18 -0.04
CA LEU A 169 10.58 1.66 -1.42
C LEU A 169 9.24 2.36 -1.67
N LEU A 170 8.21 2.07 -0.86
CA LEU A 170 6.91 2.75 -0.93
C LEU A 170 6.99 4.24 -0.58
N PHE A 171 7.98 4.62 0.24
CA PHE A 171 8.14 5.97 0.77
C PHE A 171 9.21 6.77 0.05
N LYS A 172 9.91 6.15 -0.90
CA LYS A 172 10.83 6.86 -1.78
C LYS A 172 10.01 7.45 -2.93
N SER A 173 10.36 8.66 -3.35
CA SER A 173 9.78 9.26 -4.56
C SER A 173 9.93 8.26 -5.72
N PRO A 174 8.89 8.05 -6.53
CA PRO A 174 8.95 7.10 -7.64
C PRO A 174 10.08 7.53 -8.58
N SER A 175 11.22 6.82 -8.50
CA SER A 175 12.30 7.02 -9.45
C SER A 175 11.81 6.55 -10.82
N SER A 176 12.37 7.14 -11.88
CA SER A 176 12.13 6.74 -13.28
C SER A 176 12.51 5.27 -13.60
N GLU A 177 12.93 4.49 -12.61
CA GLU A 177 13.37 3.12 -12.80
C GLU A 177 12.18 2.15 -12.73
N LYS A 178 12.12 1.22 -13.70
CA LYS A 178 11.13 0.14 -13.77
C LYS A 178 11.39 -0.88 -12.67
N GLY A 179 11.05 -0.53 -11.43
CA GLY A 179 11.17 -1.39 -10.25
C GLY A 179 9.97 -2.32 -10.06
N LEU A 180 10.14 -3.32 -9.20
CA LEU A 180 9.09 -4.29 -8.82
C LEU A 180 7.82 -3.62 -8.28
N TYR A 181 7.96 -2.41 -7.71
CA TYR A 181 6.87 -1.63 -7.12
C TYR A 181 6.42 -0.45 -8.00
N GLN A 182 6.84 -0.39 -9.28
CA GLN A 182 6.35 0.60 -10.24
C GLN A 182 4.82 0.73 -10.27
N PRO A 183 4.02 -0.36 -10.16
CA PRO A 183 2.57 -0.25 -10.12
C PRO A 183 2.05 0.69 -9.02
N VAL A 184 2.76 0.85 -7.89
CA VAL A 184 2.40 1.81 -6.82
C VAL A 184 2.27 3.22 -7.37
N ALA A 185 3.27 3.69 -8.12
CA ALA A 185 3.25 5.02 -8.71
C ALA A 185 2.09 5.21 -9.69
N MET A 186 1.68 4.16 -10.41
CA MET A 186 0.59 4.20 -11.38
C MET A 186 -0.81 4.17 -10.75
N VAL A 187 -0.93 3.76 -9.48
CA VAL A 187 -2.21 3.67 -8.75
C VAL A 187 -2.32 4.72 -7.64
N THR A 188 -1.27 5.52 -7.41
CA THR A 188 -1.24 6.58 -6.41
C THR A 188 -1.46 7.92 -7.10
N SER A 189 -2.31 8.78 -6.55
CA SER A 189 -2.44 10.15 -7.06
C SER A 189 -1.28 11.03 -6.58
N ASP A 190 -1.09 12.18 -7.23
CA ASP A 190 -0.05 13.13 -6.84
C ASP A 190 -0.23 13.62 -5.39
N GLU A 191 -1.48 13.77 -4.93
CA GLU A 191 -1.79 14.15 -3.56
C GLU A 191 -1.29 13.11 -2.55
N TYR A 192 -1.58 11.82 -2.77
CA TYR A 192 -1.15 10.75 -1.87
C TYR A 192 0.36 10.53 -1.96
N THR A 193 0.95 10.64 -3.15
CA THR A 193 2.40 10.58 -3.36
C THR A 193 3.11 11.65 -2.53
N ARG A 194 2.57 12.87 -2.56
CA ARG A 194 3.06 14.00 -1.78
C ARG A 194 2.93 13.78 -0.28
N LEU A 195 1.88 13.08 0.18
CA LEU A 195 1.62 12.81 1.60
C LEU A 195 2.29 11.54 2.15
N MET A 196 2.97 10.73 1.34
CA MET A 196 3.71 9.55 1.81
C MET A 196 4.69 9.84 2.98
N PRO A 197 5.42 10.97 3.01
CA PRO A 197 6.28 11.31 4.15
C PRO A 197 5.52 11.49 5.46
N LEU A 198 4.29 12.03 5.39
CA LEU A 198 3.40 12.16 6.53
C LEU A 198 3.01 10.77 7.04
N ALA A 199 2.59 9.87 6.15
CA ALA A 199 2.26 8.49 6.54
C ALA A 199 3.44 7.76 7.18
N PHE A 200 4.65 7.91 6.64
CA PHE A 200 5.87 7.32 7.20
C PHE A 200 6.05 7.72 8.67
N TYR A 201 5.97 9.02 8.96
CA TYR A 201 6.15 9.53 10.32
C TYR A 201 4.92 9.40 11.23
N SER A 202 3.74 9.15 10.68
CA SER A 202 2.57 8.70 11.45
C SER A 202 2.71 7.24 11.90
N LEU A 203 3.44 6.42 11.16
CA LEU A 203 3.61 4.99 11.45
C LEU A 203 4.82 4.68 12.34
N VAL A 204 6.02 5.07 11.89
CA VAL A 204 7.29 4.64 12.49
C VAL A 204 7.40 4.92 14.00
N PRO A 205 7.07 6.11 14.53
CA PRO A 205 7.19 6.39 15.95
C PRO A 205 6.25 5.55 16.83
N HIS A 206 5.20 4.96 16.24
CA HIS A 206 4.18 4.19 16.95
C HIS A 206 4.42 2.68 16.88
N LEU A 207 5.51 2.23 16.24
CA LEU A 207 5.94 0.84 16.27
C LEU A 207 6.34 0.45 17.71
N ASN A 208 6.16 -0.82 18.05
CA ASN A 208 6.65 -1.32 19.33
C ASN A 208 8.19 -1.25 19.36
N SER A 209 8.79 -1.20 20.56
CA SER A 209 10.23 -0.97 20.70
C SER A 209 11.09 -2.01 19.97
N ALA A 210 10.69 -3.29 19.98
CA ALA A 210 11.43 -4.37 19.35
C ALA A 210 11.43 -4.25 17.82
N VAL A 211 10.27 -3.95 17.23
CA VAL A 211 10.13 -3.72 15.78
C VAL A 211 10.87 -2.45 15.39
N LEU A 212 10.70 -1.35 16.14
CA LEU A 212 11.38 -0.09 15.85
C LEU A 212 12.90 -0.22 15.84
N GLU A 213 13.48 -0.97 16.79
CA GLU A 213 14.92 -1.20 16.83
C GLU A 213 15.42 -1.93 15.57
N LYS A 214 14.69 -2.96 15.11
CA LYS A 214 14.99 -3.65 13.85
C LYS A 214 14.81 -2.71 12.65
N THR A 215 13.71 -1.96 12.60
CA THR A 215 13.39 -1.00 11.53
C THR A 215 14.53 0.00 11.34
N VAL A 216 15.02 0.59 12.43
CA VAL A 216 16.09 1.62 12.39
C VAL A 216 17.42 1.05 11.87
N LYS A 217 17.67 -0.24 12.09
CA LYS A 217 18.87 -0.94 11.63
C LYS A 217 18.75 -1.46 10.19
N ALA A 218 17.56 -1.42 9.59
CA ALA A 218 17.33 -1.96 8.25
C ALA A 218 18.13 -1.17 7.18
N PRO A 219 18.70 -1.85 6.17
CA PRO A 219 19.42 -1.20 5.09
C PRO A 219 18.57 -0.14 4.38
N GLY A 220 19.12 1.07 4.22
CA GLY A 220 18.43 2.18 3.58
C GLY A 220 17.36 2.86 4.41
N PHE A 221 17.14 2.46 5.68
CA PHE A 221 16.19 3.13 6.57
C PHE A 221 16.59 4.59 6.82
N LEU A 222 17.84 4.86 7.23
CA LEU A 222 18.31 6.23 7.46
C LEU A 222 18.13 7.12 6.21
N HIS A 223 18.51 6.61 5.04
CA HIS A 223 18.31 7.33 3.77
C HIS A 223 16.84 7.66 3.53
N THR A 224 15.94 6.68 3.69
CA THR A 224 14.50 6.87 3.51
C THR A 224 13.93 7.86 4.53
N ALA A 225 14.35 7.77 5.79
CA ALA A 225 13.94 8.69 6.86
C ALA A 225 14.35 10.12 6.54
N VAL A 226 15.59 10.37 6.10
CA VAL A 226 16.06 11.71 5.72
C VAL A 226 15.25 12.27 4.53
N LEU A 227 15.00 11.45 3.49
CA LEU A 227 14.19 11.87 2.34
C LEU A 227 12.75 12.22 2.77
N CYS A 228 12.14 11.39 3.61
CA CYS A 228 10.81 11.64 4.15
C CYS A 228 10.82 12.90 5.01
N TYR A 229 11.83 13.13 5.85
CA TYR A 229 11.88 14.28 6.73
C TYR A 229 12.00 15.59 5.95
N SER A 230 12.91 15.63 4.96
CA SER A 230 13.05 16.79 4.07
C SER A 230 11.75 17.08 3.32
N SER A 231 11.10 16.05 2.79
CA SER A 231 9.81 16.19 2.11
C SER A 231 8.70 16.64 3.07
N LEU A 232 8.67 16.11 4.30
CA LEU A 232 7.71 16.49 5.33
C LEU A 232 7.86 17.97 5.69
N ILE A 233 9.09 18.46 5.96
CA ILE A 233 9.35 19.87 6.23
C ILE A 233 8.82 20.75 5.09
N LYS A 234 9.08 20.38 3.83
CA LYS A 234 8.57 21.13 2.66
C LYS A 234 7.04 21.22 2.67
N LEU A 235 6.33 20.15 3.01
CA LEU A 235 4.86 20.20 3.14
C LEU A 235 4.40 21.23 4.17
N PHE A 236 5.08 21.32 5.31
CA PHE A 236 4.78 22.30 6.35
C PHE A 236 5.09 23.73 5.89
N MET A 237 6.27 23.95 5.32
CA MET A 237 6.69 25.27 4.85
C MET A 237 5.78 25.80 3.75
N ASP A 238 5.34 24.92 2.84
CA ASP A 238 4.49 25.27 1.71
C ASP A 238 3.00 25.40 2.11
N GLY A 239 2.65 25.14 3.38
CA GLY A 239 1.26 25.14 3.86
C GLY A 239 0.38 24.05 3.24
N GLN A 240 1.00 22.98 2.73
CA GLN A 240 0.33 21.87 2.04
C GLN A 240 0.02 20.70 2.97
N THR A 241 0.33 20.82 4.26
CA THR A 241 -0.04 19.81 5.25
C THR A 241 -1.55 19.89 5.52
N PRO A 242 -2.29 18.79 5.37
CA PRO A 242 -3.72 18.81 5.62
C PRO A 242 -4.01 19.12 7.08
N CYS A 243 -4.94 20.03 7.35
CA CYS A 243 -5.53 20.17 8.68
C CYS A 243 -6.59 19.07 8.84
N PRO A 244 -6.43 18.12 9.77
CA PRO A 244 -7.45 17.11 9.98
C PRO A 244 -8.75 17.79 10.46
N VAL A 245 -9.87 17.43 9.81
CA VAL A 245 -11.16 18.16 9.85
C VAL A 245 -11.91 18.02 11.19
N THR A 246 -11.35 17.33 12.20
CA THR A 246 -12.03 17.02 13.46
C THR A 246 -11.64 17.92 14.64
N GLU A 247 -12.65 18.49 15.31
CA GLU A 247 -12.55 19.33 16.52
C GLU A 247 -11.96 18.61 17.76
N HIS A 248 -11.67 17.30 17.68
CA HIS A 248 -11.13 16.48 18.77
C HIS A 248 -9.99 15.59 18.29
N LEU A 249 -8.91 16.20 17.82
CA LEU A 249 -7.64 15.48 17.64
C LEU A 249 -7.14 15.01 19.00
N THR A 250 -6.77 13.73 19.09
CA THR A 250 -5.72 13.36 20.05
C THR A 250 -4.43 14.06 19.59
N ASP A 251 -3.67 14.65 20.52
CA ASP A 251 -2.40 15.36 20.23
C ASP A 251 -1.43 14.56 19.32
N GLN A 252 -1.61 13.24 19.25
CA GLN A 252 -0.76 12.30 18.52
C GLN A 252 -0.75 12.46 17.00
N MET A 253 -1.71 13.17 16.42
CA MET A 253 -1.89 13.29 14.96
C MET A 253 -2.05 14.75 14.49
N ASP A 254 -1.75 15.72 15.36
CA ASP A 254 -1.50 17.09 14.92
C ASP A 254 -0.26 17.09 13.99
N PRO A 255 -0.34 17.64 12.78
CA PRO A 255 0.80 17.91 11.93
C PRO A 255 2.06 18.39 12.70
N SER A 256 1.91 19.38 13.58
CA SER A 256 3.04 19.95 14.33
C SER A 256 3.69 18.92 15.26
N TYR A 257 2.86 18.06 15.85
CA TYR A 257 3.31 16.95 16.68
C TYR A 257 4.01 15.86 15.87
N ILE A 258 3.49 15.53 14.68
CA ILE A 258 4.13 14.57 13.76
C ILE A 258 5.51 15.09 13.36
N LEU A 259 5.65 16.37 13.05
CA LEU A 259 6.95 16.98 12.72
C LEU A 259 7.94 16.87 13.89
N THR A 260 7.48 17.17 15.11
CA THR A 260 8.31 17.04 16.32
C THR A 260 8.77 15.59 16.54
N ARG A 261 7.87 14.62 16.40
CA ARG A 261 8.22 13.20 16.49
C ARG A 261 9.14 12.75 15.36
N ALA A 262 8.94 13.26 14.16
CA ALA A 262 9.78 12.96 13.01
C ALA A 262 11.23 13.35 13.27
N GLN A 263 11.44 14.55 13.83
CA GLN A 263 12.76 15.03 14.24
C GLN A 263 13.39 14.10 15.29
N GLN A 264 12.64 13.70 16.32
CA GLN A 264 13.14 12.80 17.37
C GLN A 264 13.56 11.43 16.80
N VAL A 265 12.72 10.84 15.95
CA VAL A 265 13.05 9.56 15.29
C VAL A 265 14.28 9.69 14.40
N LEU A 266 14.38 10.77 13.63
CA LEU A 266 15.53 11.00 12.75
C LEU A 266 16.83 11.15 13.54
N LEU A 267 16.85 11.98 14.58
CA LEU A 267 18.03 12.16 15.44
C LEU A 267 18.45 10.86 16.11
N LYS A 268 17.48 10.08 16.62
CA LYS A 268 17.74 8.76 17.20
C LYS A 268 18.31 7.79 16.16
N THR A 269 17.77 7.82 14.94
CA THR A 269 18.24 6.98 13.83
C THR A 269 19.68 7.31 13.47
N ILE A 270 20.01 8.59 13.31
CA ILE A 270 21.37 9.06 13.03
C ILE A 270 22.34 8.59 14.12
N TYR A 271 21.96 8.74 15.39
CA TYR A 271 22.79 8.31 16.51
C TYR A 271 23.07 6.79 16.52
N LEU A 272 22.09 5.97 16.14
CA LEU A 272 22.19 4.51 16.14
C LEU A 272 22.82 3.92 14.87
N THR A 273 22.97 4.72 13.82
CA THR A 273 23.41 4.25 12.51
C THR A 273 24.92 4.45 12.34
N PRO A 274 25.69 3.41 11.94
CA PRO A 274 27.12 3.58 11.70
C PRO A 274 27.41 4.51 10.50
N PRO A 275 28.58 5.19 10.46
CA PRO A 275 28.91 6.16 9.42
C PRO A 275 28.95 5.57 8.00
N THR A 276 29.10 4.25 7.90
CA THR A 276 29.20 3.49 6.63
C THR A 276 27.84 3.03 6.09
N SER A 277 26.73 3.34 6.77
CA SER A 277 25.40 2.85 6.37
C SER A 277 24.80 3.54 5.14
N LEU A 278 25.35 4.68 4.72
CA LEU A 278 24.96 5.36 3.49
C LEU A 278 25.97 5.05 2.38
N SER A 279 25.48 4.67 1.20
CA SER A 279 26.35 4.62 0.03
C SER A 279 26.78 6.02 -0.39
N GLN A 280 27.90 6.15 -1.11
CA GLN A 280 28.36 7.45 -1.60
C GLN A 280 27.29 8.20 -2.40
N HIS A 281 26.51 7.47 -3.21
CA HIS A 281 25.39 8.03 -3.94
C HIS A 281 24.29 8.58 -3.02
N GLN A 282 23.90 7.83 -1.99
CA GLN A 282 22.91 8.29 -1.00
C GLN A 282 23.42 9.49 -0.21
N LEU A 283 24.70 9.50 0.17
CA LEU A 283 25.31 10.63 0.85
C LEU A 283 25.25 11.89 -0.02
N ASN A 284 25.64 11.79 -1.30
CA ASN A 284 25.58 12.90 -2.24
C ASN A 284 24.13 13.44 -2.40
N GLN A 285 23.13 12.56 -2.48
CA GLN A 285 21.73 12.96 -2.53
C GLN A 285 21.29 13.73 -1.28
N VAL A 286 21.66 13.23 -0.09
CA VAL A 286 21.34 13.89 1.18
C VAL A 286 22.04 15.26 1.27
N THR A 287 23.32 15.34 0.90
CA THR A 287 24.06 16.61 0.89
C THR A 287 23.44 17.63 -0.07
N HIS A 288 22.97 17.19 -1.23
CA HIS A 288 22.27 18.06 -2.18
C HIS A 288 20.93 18.57 -1.61
N LEU A 289 20.21 17.77 -0.83
CA LEU A 289 18.97 18.21 -0.17
C LEU A 289 19.23 19.27 0.91
N CYS A 290 20.33 19.14 1.65
CA CYS A 290 20.71 20.11 2.69
C CYS A 290 21.24 21.44 2.13
N THR A 291 21.80 21.43 0.92
CA THR A 291 22.40 22.63 0.29
C THR A 291 21.41 23.48 -0.51
N ASN A 292 20.24 22.93 -0.86
CA ASN A 292 19.20 23.63 -1.63
C ASN A 292 18.05 24.20 -0.78
N HIS A 293 18.21 24.28 0.55
CA HIS A 293 17.32 25.09 1.37
C HIS A 293 17.86 26.53 1.44
N PRO A 294 17.24 27.51 0.77
CA PRO A 294 17.59 28.90 1.00
C PRO A 294 17.16 29.28 2.43
N GLU A 295 18.03 30.02 3.11
CA GLU A 295 17.78 30.68 4.40
C GLU A 295 16.53 31.57 4.37
#